data_AF-A0A2U9ILP6-F1
#
_entry.id   AF-A0A2U9ILP6-F1
#
_cell.length_a   1.000
_cell.length_b   1.000
_cell.length_c   1.000
_cell.angle_alpha   90.00
_cell.angle_beta   90.00
_cell.angle_gamma   90.00
#
_symmetry.space_group_name_H-M   'P 1'
#
loop_
_entity.id
_entity.type
_entity.pdbx_description
1 polymer ?
#
loop_
_entity_poly.entity_id
_entity_poly.type
_entity_poly.pdbx_seq_one_letter_code
_entity_poly.pdbx_strand_id
1 'polypeptide(L)'
;MKKLSLEEYFLNYLPRLNKDELYLFYLISRDREAKQKLGFSIDKVLFRIKEKNDPLKAIKILLSIREESIFQVKGIRVEKEWLKIMHVLNPVNYVKASKKAVLRYIEQCNTNPDIEKFYDSELPRSVDFKIFMLDIDEKNPDIINELKDIKPRLVITTRRGFHVHVWKDDISNPQKLFKINNIEIKTRNAIEYVPDISQGNFTPEAYKIDSSEEIKQLL
;
A
#
# COMPACT_ATOMS: atom_id res chain seq x y z
N MET A 1 4.79 -22.38 4.52
CA MET A 1 5.23 -21.00 4.21
C MET A 1 6.17 -20.98 3.01
N LYS A 2 5.92 -20.13 2.02
CA LYS A 2 6.80 -19.91 0.85
C LYS A 2 7.11 -18.43 0.68
N LYS A 3 8.38 -18.02 0.65
CA LYS A 3 8.78 -16.65 0.25
C LYS A 3 8.43 -16.43 -1.22
N LEU A 4 7.77 -15.33 -1.53
CA LEU A 4 7.45 -14.93 -2.90
C LEU A 4 8.54 -14.00 -3.44
N SER A 5 8.91 -14.18 -4.69
CA SER A 5 9.66 -13.15 -5.42
C SER A 5 8.78 -11.93 -5.71
N LEU A 6 9.42 -10.81 -6.04
CA LEU A 6 8.72 -9.61 -6.51
C LEU A 6 7.76 -9.89 -7.69
N GLU A 7 8.19 -10.72 -8.63
CA GLU A 7 7.39 -11.09 -9.80
C GLU A 7 6.20 -11.97 -9.39
N GLU A 8 6.41 -12.96 -8.52
CA GLU A 8 5.32 -13.80 -8.02
C GLU A 8 4.28 -12.98 -7.24
N TYR A 9 4.72 -11.99 -6.46
CA TYR A 9 3.83 -11.08 -5.75
C TYR A 9 2.90 -10.31 -6.70
N PHE A 10 3.45 -9.66 -7.74
CA PHE A 10 2.65 -8.85 -8.66
C PHE A 10 1.85 -9.66 -9.69
N LEU A 11 2.43 -10.72 -10.24
CA LEU A 11 1.83 -11.47 -11.36
C LEU A 11 0.92 -12.61 -10.89
N ASN A 12 1.22 -13.23 -9.75
CA ASN A 12 0.52 -14.44 -9.30
C ASN A 12 -0.35 -14.21 -8.07
N TYR A 13 0.07 -13.31 -7.16
CA TYR A 13 -0.66 -13.07 -5.92
C TYR A 13 -1.65 -11.92 -6.00
N LEU A 14 -1.25 -10.71 -6.41
CA LEU A 14 -2.15 -9.55 -6.38
C LEU A 14 -3.41 -9.75 -7.25
N PRO A 15 -4.51 -9.03 -6.94
CA PRO A 15 -5.76 -9.22 -7.67
C PRO A 15 -5.62 -8.84 -9.14
N ARG A 16 -6.00 -9.76 -10.03
CA ARG A 16 -6.02 -9.49 -11.48
C ARG A 16 -6.87 -8.26 -11.80
N LEU A 17 -6.32 -7.41 -12.64
CA LEU A 17 -6.99 -6.20 -13.12
C LEU A 17 -8.05 -6.56 -14.16
N ASN A 18 -9.20 -5.90 -14.07
CA ASN A 18 -10.17 -5.85 -15.16
C ASN A 18 -9.84 -4.71 -16.14
N LYS A 19 -10.67 -4.56 -17.18
CA LYS A 19 -10.47 -3.54 -18.23
C LYS A 19 -10.45 -2.10 -17.71
N ASP A 20 -11.15 -1.81 -16.61
CA ASP A 20 -11.36 -0.49 -16.02
C ASP A 20 -10.45 -0.25 -14.79
N GLU A 21 -9.56 -1.19 -14.49
CA GLU A 21 -8.67 -1.16 -13.33
C GLU A 21 -7.20 -0.90 -13.72
N LEU A 22 -6.44 -0.33 -12.79
CA LEU A 22 -5.00 -0.16 -12.85
C LEU A 22 -4.37 -0.33 -11.46
N TYR A 23 -3.08 -0.63 -11.43
CA TYR A 23 -2.26 -0.52 -10.24
C TYR A 23 -1.74 0.91 -10.08
N LEU A 24 -1.63 1.36 -8.83
CA LEU A 24 -1.18 2.70 -8.51
C LEU A 24 0.02 2.64 -7.58
N PHE A 25 1.17 3.08 -8.09
CA PHE A 25 2.45 3.07 -7.39
C PHE A 25 2.84 4.47 -6.96
N TYR A 26 3.56 4.56 -5.85
CA TYR A 26 4.02 5.80 -5.27
C TYR A 26 5.49 5.73 -4.88
N LEU A 27 6.20 6.83 -5.14
CA LEU A 27 7.37 7.22 -4.35
C LEU A 27 6.90 8.24 -3.32
N ILE A 28 7.05 7.92 -2.04
CA ILE A 28 6.54 8.71 -0.93
C ILE A 28 7.72 9.08 -0.03
N SER A 29 7.82 10.35 0.35
CA SER A 29 8.61 10.72 1.53
C SER A 29 7.76 10.42 2.75
N ARG A 30 8.19 9.49 3.60
CA ARG A 30 7.51 9.14 4.84
C ARG A 30 8.47 8.39 5.75
N ASP A 31 8.78 8.99 6.90
CA ASP A 31 9.51 8.28 7.94
C ASP A 31 9.15 8.82 9.33
N ARG A 32 8.98 7.90 10.29
CA ARG A 32 8.70 8.27 11.68
C ARG A 32 9.93 8.88 12.35
N GLU A 33 11.13 8.43 12.00
CA GLU A 33 12.39 8.99 12.49
C GLU A 33 12.58 10.41 11.97
N ALA A 34 12.22 10.67 10.71
CA ALA A 34 12.21 12.03 10.18
C ALA A 34 11.28 12.95 11.00
N LYS A 35 10.08 12.47 11.36
CA LYS A 35 9.16 13.23 12.23
C LYS A 35 9.74 13.47 13.62
N GLN A 36 10.44 12.49 14.21
CA GLN A 36 11.10 12.64 15.50
C GLN A 36 12.27 13.63 15.43
N LYS A 37 13.09 13.57 14.38
CA LYS A 37 14.25 14.44 14.15
C LYS A 37 13.87 15.89 13.84
N LEU A 38 12.82 16.09 13.04
CA LEU A 38 12.41 17.41 12.54
C LEU A 38 11.28 18.06 13.36
N GLY A 39 10.60 17.31 14.22
CA GLY A 39 9.42 17.76 14.96
C GLY A 39 8.13 17.82 14.13
N PHE A 40 8.17 17.55 12.82
CA PHE A 40 6.99 17.55 11.96
C PHE A 40 7.08 16.49 10.85
N SER A 41 5.92 16.12 10.29
CA SER A 41 5.85 15.13 9.20
C SER A 41 6.20 15.73 7.84
N ILE A 42 6.99 14.95 7.10
CA ILE A 42 7.35 15.16 5.69
C ILE A 42 6.55 14.25 4.75
N ASP A 43 5.44 13.65 5.25
CA ASP A 43 4.60 12.72 4.51
C ASP A 43 4.08 13.37 3.23
N LYS A 44 4.62 12.96 2.09
CA LYS A 44 4.26 13.52 0.78
C LYS A 44 4.46 12.49 -0.32
N VAL A 45 3.46 12.33 -1.17
CA VAL A 45 3.62 11.63 -2.45
C VAL A 45 4.46 12.51 -3.36
N LEU A 46 5.64 12.04 -3.74
CA LEU A 46 6.60 12.74 -4.59
C LEU A 46 6.37 12.41 -6.06
N PHE A 47 6.15 11.13 -6.35
CA PHE A 47 5.82 10.63 -7.67
C PHE A 47 4.75 9.57 -7.59
N ARG A 48 4.02 9.44 -8.70
CA ARG A 48 2.94 8.49 -8.88
C ARG A 48 3.01 7.88 -10.27
N ILE A 49 2.91 6.57 -10.35
CA ILE A 49 2.82 5.85 -11.63
C ILE A 49 1.52 5.04 -11.65
N LYS A 50 0.77 5.23 -12.74
CA LYS A 50 -0.44 4.47 -13.07
C LYS A 50 0.01 3.37 -14.04
N GLU A 51 -0.17 2.11 -13.67
CA GLU A 51 0.35 1.00 -14.47
C GLU A 51 -0.69 -0.12 -14.57
N LYS A 52 -0.85 -0.67 -15.77
CA LYS A 52 -1.88 -1.68 -16.07
C LYS A 52 -1.28 -3.04 -16.40
N ASN A 53 -0.13 -3.06 -17.07
CA ASN A 53 0.38 -4.27 -17.72
C ASN A 53 1.72 -4.71 -17.14
N ASP A 54 2.58 -3.78 -16.72
CA ASP A 54 3.93 -4.08 -16.26
C ASP A 54 4.29 -3.39 -14.93
N PRO A 55 3.79 -3.92 -13.79
CA PRO A 55 4.15 -3.46 -12.45
C PRO A 55 5.66 -3.35 -12.21
N LEU A 56 6.45 -4.28 -12.77
CA LEU A 56 7.89 -4.33 -12.56
C LEU A 56 8.59 -3.14 -13.24
N LYS A 57 8.12 -2.72 -14.41
CA LYS A 57 8.57 -1.49 -15.06
C LYS A 57 8.28 -0.26 -14.20
N ALA A 58 7.08 -0.15 -13.62
CA ALA A 58 6.74 0.97 -12.73
C ALA A 58 7.70 1.04 -11.53
N ILE A 59 8.01 -0.11 -10.91
CA ILE A 59 8.96 -0.19 -9.80
C ILE A 59 10.37 0.21 -10.23
N LYS A 60 10.86 -0.28 -11.38
CA LYS A 60 12.16 0.12 -11.94
C LYS A 60 12.26 1.63 -12.14
N ILE A 61 11.22 2.26 -12.71
CA ILE A 61 11.18 3.72 -12.88
C ILE A 61 11.26 4.44 -11.53
N LEU A 62 10.47 4.01 -10.53
CA LEU A 62 10.49 4.63 -9.20
C LEU A 62 11.82 4.44 -8.48
N LEU A 63 12.49 3.29 -8.65
CA LEU A 63 13.83 3.05 -8.14
C LEU A 63 14.85 4.01 -8.77
N SER A 64 14.85 4.13 -10.10
CA SER A 64 15.74 5.07 -10.80
C SER A 64 15.52 6.51 -10.34
N ILE A 65 14.25 6.93 -10.23
CA ILE A 65 13.90 8.27 -9.71
C ILE A 65 14.43 8.45 -8.28
N ARG A 66 14.25 7.47 -7.40
CA ARG A 66 14.70 7.52 -6.01
C ARG A 66 16.22 7.68 -5.89
N GLU A 67 16.99 7.02 -6.76
CA GLU A 67 18.44 7.05 -6.69
C GLU A 67 19.07 8.32 -7.25
N GLU A 68 18.51 8.85 -8.33
CA GLU A 68 19.08 9.98 -9.09
C GLU A 68 18.57 11.36 -8.64
N SER A 69 17.40 11.42 -7.98
CA SER A 69 16.74 12.70 -7.68
C SER A 69 17.04 13.21 -6.28
N ILE A 70 17.22 14.53 -6.16
CA ILE A 70 17.26 15.23 -4.86
C ILE A 70 15.89 15.83 -4.61
N PHE A 71 15.21 15.34 -3.57
CA PHE A 71 13.88 15.81 -3.19
C PHE A 71 13.94 16.86 -2.09
N GLN A 72 13.02 17.82 -2.16
CA GLN A 72 12.75 18.76 -1.08
C GLN A 72 11.27 18.77 -0.71
N VAL A 73 10.98 18.70 0.59
CA VAL A 73 9.63 18.81 1.14
C VAL A 73 9.66 19.90 2.21
N LYS A 74 8.83 20.94 2.02
CA LYS A 74 8.80 22.11 2.92
C LYS A 74 10.19 22.76 3.12
N GLY A 75 10.98 22.84 2.04
CA GLY A 75 12.35 23.39 2.06
C GLY A 75 13.42 22.47 2.66
N ILE A 76 13.06 21.29 3.17
CA ILE A 76 14.00 20.32 3.72
C ILE A 76 14.35 19.28 2.68
N ARG A 77 15.66 19.04 2.49
CA ARG A 77 16.16 17.93 1.67
C ARG A 77 15.74 16.59 2.30
N VAL A 78 15.03 15.77 1.54
CA VAL A 78 14.60 14.45 1.99
C VAL A 78 15.76 13.48 1.88
N GLU A 79 16.08 12.80 2.98
CA GLU A 79 17.10 11.75 3.01
C GLU A 79 16.59 10.50 2.27
N LYS A 80 17.49 9.78 1.58
CA LYS A 80 17.12 8.59 0.78
C LYS A 80 16.42 7.53 1.62
N GLU A 81 16.85 7.36 2.86
CA GLU A 81 16.25 6.45 3.84
C GLU A 81 14.78 6.78 4.15
N TRP A 82 14.33 8.02 3.97
CA TRP A 82 12.93 8.43 4.21
C TRP A 82 12.04 8.24 2.98
N LEU A 83 12.60 7.81 1.85
CA LEU A 83 11.88 7.56 0.61
C LEU A 83 11.42 6.10 0.55
N LYS A 84 10.11 5.91 0.43
CA LYS A 84 9.45 4.60 0.39
C LYS A 84 8.81 4.40 -0.98
N ILE A 85 8.93 3.19 -1.52
CA ILE A 85 8.20 2.77 -2.73
C ILE A 85 7.07 1.86 -2.28
N MET A 86 5.84 2.31 -2.50
CA MET A 86 4.62 1.64 -2.05
C MET A 86 3.61 1.59 -3.19
N HIS A 87 2.59 0.75 -3.07
CA HIS A 87 1.47 0.72 -4.00
C HIS A 87 0.15 0.69 -3.26
N VAL A 88 -0.92 1.14 -3.91
CA VAL A 88 -2.28 0.88 -3.43
C VAL A 88 -2.51 -0.63 -3.53
N LEU A 89 -2.87 -1.26 -2.41
CA LEU A 89 -2.96 -2.73 -2.33
C LEU A 89 -4.03 -3.29 -3.27
N ASN A 90 -5.17 -2.59 -3.31
CA ASN A 90 -6.32 -2.98 -4.11
C ASN A 90 -6.32 -2.23 -5.46
N PRO A 91 -6.80 -2.85 -6.55
CA PRO A 91 -6.90 -2.20 -7.86
C PRO A 91 -7.70 -0.88 -7.83
N VAL A 92 -7.21 0.13 -8.54
CA VAL A 92 -7.88 1.41 -8.72
C VAL A 92 -8.71 1.38 -9.98
N ASN A 93 -10.00 1.70 -9.88
CA ASN A 93 -10.91 1.82 -11.00
C ASN A 93 -10.84 3.24 -11.57
N TYR A 94 -10.16 3.39 -12.71
CA TYR A 94 -9.94 4.71 -13.30
C TYR A 94 -11.23 5.32 -13.86
N VAL A 95 -12.16 4.49 -14.34
CA VAL A 95 -13.47 4.98 -14.84
C VAL A 95 -14.28 5.60 -13.69
N LYS A 96 -14.29 4.97 -12.50
CA LYS A 96 -14.93 5.55 -11.30
C LYS A 96 -14.24 6.85 -10.88
N ALA A 97 -12.90 6.89 -10.91
CA ALA A 97 -12.15 8.10 -10.59
C ALA A 97 -12.46 9.25 -11.56
N SER A 98 -12.50 8.98 -12.87
CA SER A 98 -12.83 9.97 -13.90
C SER A 98 -14.24 10.52 -13.71
N LYS A 99 -15.23 9.65 -13.46
CA LYS A 99 -16.63 10.08 -13.21
C LYS A 99 -16.72 11.03 -12.01
N LYS A 100 -16.06 10.69 -10.90
CA LYS A 100 -16.04 11.56 -9.70
C LYS A 100 -15.31 12.88 -9.94
N ALA A 101 -14.20 12.84 -10.68
CA ALA A 101 -13.43 14.03 -11.01
C ALA A 101 -14.24 15.01 -11.87
N VAL A 102 -14.96 14.50 -12.87
CA VAL A 102 -15.84 15.30 -13.73
C VAL A 102 -16.97 15.94 -12.92
N LEU A 103 -17.63 15.18 -12.02
CA LEU A 103 -18.68 15.74 -11.17
C LEU A 103 -18.14 16.90 -10.30
N ARG A 104 -17.00 16.70 -9.64
CA ARG A 104 -16.35 17.74 -8.83
C ARG A 104 -15.92 18.95 -9.66
N TYR A 105 -15.47 18.73 -10.90
CA TYR A 105 -15.12 19.81 -11.82
C TYR A 105 -16.33 20.65 -12.21
N ILE A 106 -17.46 20.01 -12.52
CA ILE A 106 -18.71 20.70 -12.85
C ILE A 106 -19.20 21.51 -11.65
N GLU A 107 -19.17 20.95 -10.44
CA GLU A 107 -19.57 21.64 -9.21
C GLU A 107 -18.73 22.89 -8.90
N GLN A 108 -17.47 22.90 -9.31
CA GLN A 108 -16.51 23.97 -9.01
C GLN A 108 -16.10 24.77 -10.25
N CYS A 109 -16.81 24.63 -11.38
CA CYS A 109 -16.38 25.20 -12.67
C CYS A 109 -16.21 26.72 -12.62
N ASN A 110 -16.98 27.40 -11.75
CA ASN A 110 -16.92 28.84 -11.54
C ASN A 110 -15.66 29.32 -10.78
N THR A 111 -14.85 28.41 -10.23
CA THR A 111 -13.63 28.75 -9.46
C THR A 111 -12.34 28.37 -10.19
N ASN A 112 -12.37 28.25 -11.52
CA ASN A 112 -11.24 27.81 -12.36
C ASN A 112 -10.57 26.51 -11.86
N PRO A 113 -11.34 25.40 -11.75
CA PRO A 113 -10.84 24.17 -11.17
C PRO A 113 -9.87 23.46 -12.12
N ASP A 114 -9.01 22.63 -11.53
CA ASP A 114 -8.04 21.81 -12.26
C ASP A 114 -8.52 20.36 -12.27
N ILE A 115 -9.01 19.91 -13.43
CA ILE A 115 -9.57 18.56 -13.60
C ILE A 115 -8.53 17.47 -13.33
N GLU A 116 -7.27 17.70 -13.67
CA GLU A 116 -6.20 16.72 -13.46
C GLU A 116 -5.96 16.52 -11.98
N LYS A 117 -5.92 17.61 -11.19
CA LYS A 117 -5.83 17.54 -9.73
C LYS A 117 -7.01 16.80 -9.12
N PHE A 118 -8.23 17.00 -9.62
CA PHE A 118 -9.39 16.24 -9.14
C PHE A 118 -9.25 14.76 -9.46
N TYR A 119 -8.94 14.40 -10.71
CA TYR A 119 -8.72 13.02 -11.11
C TYR A 119 -7.64 12.35 -10.26
N ASP A 120 -6.51 13.01 -10.08
CA ASP A 120 -5.42 12.52 -9.25
C ASP A 120 -5.81 12.38 -7.77
N SER A 121 -6.67 13.24 -7.24
CA SER A 121 -7.18 13.09 -5.87
C SER A 121 -8.21 11.95 -5.74
N GLU A 122 -8.95 11.64 -6.80
CA GLU A 122 -10.01 10.62 -6.80
C GLU A 122 -9.51 9.19 -7.09
N LEU A 123 -8.35 9.04 -7.74
CA LEU A 123 -7.72 7.75 -7.99
C LEU A 123 -7.60 6.87 -6.72
N PRO A 124 -6.89 7.29 -5.65
CA PRO A 124 -6.76 6.47 -4.42
C PRO A 124 -8.09 6.24 -3.70
N ARG A 125 -9.16 6.98 -4.03
CA ARG A 125 -10.50 6.85 -3.44
C ARG A 125 -11.44 5.96 -4.26
N SER A 126 -11.03 5.58 -5.46
CA SER A 126 -11.84 4.85 -6.44
C SER A 126 -11.35 3.42 -6.57
N VAL A 127 -11.16 2.77 -5.44
CA VAL A 127 -10.60 1.43 -5.33
C VAL A 127 -11.69 0.36 -5.38
N ASP A 128 -11.43 -0.68 -6.18
CA ASP A 128 -12.22 -1.91 -6.21
C ASP A 128 -11.67 -2.88 -5.17
N PHE A 129 -12.38 -2.93 -4.04
CA PHE A 129 -11.94 -3.56 -2.82
C PHE A 129 -12.01 -5.09 -2.87
N LYS A 130 -10.85 -5.75 -2.74
CA LYS A 130 -10.68 -7.22 -2.86
C LYS A 130 -9.90 -7.83 -1.67
N ILE A 131 -8.99 -7.09 -1.04
CA ILE A 131 -8.10 -7.55 0.03
C ILE A 131 -8.19 -6.62 1.24
N PHE A 132 -8.41 -7.19 2.43
CA PHE A 132 -8.16 -6.55 3.72
C PHE A 132 -6.69 -6.66 4.09
N MET A 133 -6.12 -5.58 4.64
CA MET A 133 -4.80 -5.60 5.23
C MET A 133 -4.94 -5.45 6.74
N LEU A 134 -4.48 -6.45 7.47
CA LEU A 134 -4.39 -6.46 8.92
C LEU A 134 -2.99 -5.95 9.26
N ASP A 135 -2.91 -4.72 9.73
CA ASP A 135 -1.65 -4.07 10.12
C ASP A 135 -1.37 -4.37 11.60
N ILE A 136 -0.36 -5.19 11.83
CA ILE A 136 0.09 -5.67 13.13
C ILE A 136 1.41 -4.95 13.43
N ASP A 137 1.35 -4.01 14.37
CA ASP A 137 2.42 -3.04 14.59
C ASP A 137 3.51 -3.53 15.58
N GLU A 138 3.41 -4.78 16.03
CA GLU A 138 4.29 -5.43 16.99
C GLU A 138 4.42 -6.95 16.72
N LYS A 139 5.62 -7.50 16.90
CA LYS A 139 5.91 -8.93 16.83
C LYS A 139 5.51 -9.67 18.12
N ASN A 140 4.23 -9.69 18.44
CA ASN A 140 3.70 -10.38 19.63
C ASN A 140 2.90 -11.65 19.23
N PRO A 141 3.31 -12.86 19.69
CA PRO A 141 2.58 -14.10 19.42
C PRO A 141 1.10 -14.07 19.82
N ASP A 142 0.75 -13.34 20.89
CA ASP A 142 -0.63 -13.25 21.39
C ASP A 142 -1.53 -12.50 20.42
N ILE A 143 -1.01 -11.48 19.74
CA ILE A 143 -1.75 -10.78 18.68
C ILE A 143 -2.00 -11.73 17.50
N ILE A 144 -1.04 -12.61 17.19
CA ILE A 144 -1.20 -13.61 16.12
C ILE A 144 -2.24 -14.68 16.51
N ASN A 145 -2.36 -15.04 17.79
CA ASN A 145 -3.38 -15.98 18.29
C ASN A 145 -4.81 -15.50 18.02
N GLU A 146 -5.04 -14.18 18.05
CA GLU A 146 -6.34 -13.59 17.73
C GLU A 146 -6.77 -13.82 16.26
N LEU A 147 -5.84 -14.23 15.40
CA LEU A 147 -6.09 -14.51 13.98
C LEU A 147 -6.44 -15.97 13.66
N LYS A 148 -6.53 -16.86 14.66
CA LYS A 148 -6.69 -18.31 14.45
C LYS A 148 -7.86 -18.72 13.56
N ASP A 149 -8.95 -17.95 13.56
CA ASP A 149 -10.17 -18.22 12.78
C ASP A 149 -10.25 -17.38 11.49
N ILE A 150 -9.17 -16.65 11.18
CA ILE A 150 -9.02 -15.86 9.97
C ILE A 150 -8.16 -16.68 9.00
N LYS A 151 -8.54 -16.69 7.72
CA LYS A 151 -7.77 -17.34 6.67
C LYS A 151 -6.85 -16.33 5.99
N PRO A 152 -5.60 -16.14 6.45
CA PRO A 152 -4.65 -15.30 5.74
C PRO A 152 -4.22 -15.99 4.45
N ARG A 153 -3.74 -15.21 3.48
CA ARG A 153 -3.09 -15.74 2.27
C ARG A 153 -1.65 -15.30 2.08
N LEU A 154 -1.30 -14.17 2.69
CA LEU A 154 0.03 -13.58 2.59
C LEU A 154 0.34 -12.82 3.88
N VAL A 155 1.61 -12.83 4.27
CA VAL A 155 2.17 -11.91 5.24
C VAL A 155 3.34 -11.16 4.61
N ILE A 156 3.39 -9.85 4.80
CA ILE A 156 4.54 -9.01 4.45
C ILE A 156 5.18 -8.54 5.75
N THR A 157 6.49 -8.78 5.89
CA THR A 157 7.24 -8.29 7.06
C THR A 157 7.36 -6.77 7.02
N THR A 158 7.17 -6.13 8.16
CA THR A 158 7.44 -4.70 8.34
C THR A 158 8.58 -4.53 9.33
N ARG A 159 9.03 -3.28 9.52
CA ARG A 159 10.07 -2.99 10.51
C ARG A 159 9.72 -3.44 11.93
N ARG A 160 8.43 -3.37 12.32
CA ARG A 160 7.99 -3.61 13.70
C ARG A 160 7.06 -4.82 13.87
N GLY A 161 6.46 -5.30 12.78
CA GLY A 161 5.51 -6.39 12.81
C GLY A 161 5.19 -6.86 11.39
N PHE A 162 3.90 -6.89 11.04
CA PHE A 162 3.42 -7.59 9.86
C PHE A 162 2.23 -6.89 9.21
N HIS A 163 2.17 -6.92 7.89
CA HIS A 163 0.92 -6.72 7.16
C HIS A 163 0.41 -8.09 6.72
N VAL A 164 -0.74 -8.50 7.24
CA VAL A 164 -1.38 -9.77 6.90
C VAL A 164 -2.52 -9.52 5.92
N HIS A 165 -2.50 -10.20 4.79
CA HIS A 165 -3.53 -10.04 3.77
C HIS A 165 -4.59 -11.12 3.88
N VAL A 166 -5.85 -10.67 3.88
CA VAL A 166 -7.02 -11.54 3.91
C VAL A 166 -7.92 -11.17 2.75
N TRP A 167 -8.24 -12.13 1.90
CA TRP A 167 -9.09 -11.88 0.74
C TRP A 167 -10.53 -11.75 1.17
N LYS A 168 -11.23 -10.74 0.64
CA LYS A 168 -12.64 -10.48 0.97
C LYS A 168 -13.52 -11.72 0.76
N ASP A 169 -13.25 -12.47 -0.30
CA ASP A 169 -14.02 -13.66 -0.67
C ASP A 169 -13.82 -14.85 0.29
N ASP A 170 -12.76 -14.84 1.10
CA ASP A 170 -12.56 -15.86 2.15
C ASP A 170 -13.31 -15.54 3.45
N ILE A 171 -13.94 -14.37 3.56
CA ILE A 171 -14.56 -13.91 4.80
C ILE A 171 -16.08 -13.90 4.67
N SER A 172 -16.74 -14.81 5.38
CA SER A 172 -18.20 -14.85 5.47
C SER A 172 -18.79 -13.68 6.27
N ASN A 173 -18.09 -13.23 7.32
CA ASN A 173 -18.50 -12.09 8.14
C ASN A 173 -17.35 -11.11 8.40
N PRO A 174 -17.17 -10.08 7.55
CA PRO A 174 -16.11 -9.08 7.68
C PRO A 174 -16.12 -8.28 8.98
N GLN A 175 -17.27 -8.16 9.65
CA GLN A 175 -17.37 -7.41 10.91
C GLN A 175 -16.51 -8.03 12.03
N LYS A 176 -16.20 -9.34 11.93
CA LYS A 176 -15.32 -10.01 12.89
C LYS A 176 -13.91 -9.44 12.87
N LEU A 177 -13.38 -9.05 11.70
CA LEU A 177 -12.04 -8.47 11.59
C LEU A 177 -11.89 -7.20 12.43
N PHE A 178 -12.91 -6.35 12.44
CA PHE A 178 -12.89 -5.07 13.14
C PHE A 178 -13.08 -5.19 14.66
N LYS A 179 -13.30 -6.41 15.17
CA LYS A 179 -13.40 -6.69 16.61
C LYS A 179 -12.09 -7.23 17.18
N ILE A 180 -11.09 -7.46 16.34
CA ILE A 180 -9.79 -7.97 16.76
C ILE A 180 -9.01 -6.82 17.41
N ASN A 181 -8.57 -7.02 18.65
CA ASN A 181 -7.84 -6.01 19.39
C ASN A 181 -6.40 -5.90 18.87
N ASN A 182 -5.81 -4.71 18.99
CA ASN A 182 -4.40 -4.44 18.66
C ASN A 182 -4.00 -4.67 17.19
N ILE A 183 -4.98 -4.72 16.27
CA ILE A 183 -4.75 -4.83 14.83
C ILE A 183 -5.53 -3.72 14.12
N GLU A 184 -4.84 -2.91 13.30
CA GLU A 184 -5.50 -1.93 12.45
C GLU A 184 -5.96 -2.60 11.15
N ILE A 185 -7.26 -2.56 10.87
CA ILE A 185 -7.83 -3.12 9.64
C ILE A 185 -7.89 -2.04 8.56
N LYS A 186 -7.02 -2.13 7.55
CA LYS A 186 -7.04 -1.24 6.39
C LYS A 186 -7.83 -1.88 5.24
N THR A 187 -8.60 -1.03 4.57
CA THR A 187 -9.52 -1.46 3.50
C THR A 187 -9.17 -0.79 2.16
N ARG A 188 -10.01 0.13 1.68
CA ARG A 188 -9.85 0.81 0.38
C ARG A 188 -8.63 1.73 0.33
N ASN A 189 -8.23 2.29 1.46
CA ASN A 189 -7.11 3.22 1.59
C ASN A 189 -5.78 2.51 1.91
N ALA A 190 -5.74 1.17 1.89
CA ALA A 190 -4.52 0.42 2.17
C ALA A 190 -3.44 0.70 1.10
N ILE A 191 -2.29 1.17 1.57
CA ILE A 191 -1.05 1.19 0.81
C ILE A 191 -0.11 0.15 1.40
N GLU A 192 0.57 -0.57 0.53
CA GLU A 192 1.43 -1.70 0.89
C GLU A 192 2.84 -1.44 0.38
N TYR A 193 3.82 -1.95 1.13
CA TYR A 193 5.20 -1.95 0.71
C TYR A 193 5.40 -2.85 -0.50
N VAL A 194 6.32 -2.46 -1.38
CA VAL A 194 6.80 -3.35 -2.43
C VAL A 194 7.81 -4.33 -1.81
N PRO A 195 7.56 -5.66 -1.83
CA PRO A 195 8.47 -6.63 -1.23
C PRO A 195 9.82 -6.67 -1.95
N ASP A 196 10.86 -7.13 -1.26
CA ASP A 196 12.26 -7.21 -1.72
C ASP A 196 12.89 -5.86 -2.17
N ILE A 197 12.18 -4.74 -2.00
CA ILE A 197 12.69 -3.40 -2.26
C ILE A 197 13.00 -2.71 -0.95
N SER A 198 14.26 -2.32 -0.73
CA SER A 198 14.67 -1.56 0.45
C SER A 198 13.78 -0.33 0.65
N GLN A 199 13.29 -0.17 1.87
CA GLN A 199 12.44 0.92 2.34
C GLN A 199 13.24 1.79 3.33
N GLY A 200 14.52 2.04 3.04
CA GLY A 200 15.47 2.66 3.96
C GLY A 200 16.17 1.59 4.81
N ASN A 201 15.90 1.57 6.12
CA ASN A 201 16.56 0.68 7.07
C ASN A 201 15.93 -0.71 7.23
N PHE A 202 14.95 -1.06 6.41
CA PHE A 202 14.39 -2.40 6.35
C PHE A 202 14.02 -2.76 4.91
N THR A 203 14.00 -4.05 4.62
CA THR A 203 13.51 -4.60 3.36
C THR A 203 12.34 -5.55 3.68
N PRO A 204 11.12 -5.23 3.24
CA PRO A 204 9.95 -6.07 3.47
C PRO A 204 10.05 -7.34 2.64
N GLU A 205 9.61 -8.46 3.21
CA GLU A 205 9.60 -9.76 2.58
C GLU A 205 8.17 -10.30 2.54
N ALA A 206 7.76 -10.84 1.40
CA ALA A 206 6.42 -11.42 1.23
C ALA A 206 6.46 -12.94 1.36
N TYR A 207 5.62 -13.50 2.22
CA TYR A 207 5.46 -14.93 2.42
C TYR A 207 4.02 -15.35 2.18
N LYS A 208 3.82 -16.31 1.27
CA LYS A 208 2.55 -17.01 1.15
C LYS A 208 2.42 -17.99 2.32
N ILE A 209 1.29 -17.89 2.99
CA ILE A 209 0.94 -18.65 4.20
C ILE A 209 -0.46 -19.23 4.04
N ASP A 210 -0.71 -20.38 4.66
CA ASP A 210 -2.01 -21.05 4.63
C ASP A 210 -2.73 -20.97 6.00
N SER A 211 -2.03 -20.51 7.05
CA SER A 211 -2.57 -20.31 8.40
C SER A 211 -1.89 -19.14 9.13
N SER A 212 -2.56 -18.58 10.14
CA SER A 212 -1.97 -17.53 10.99
C SER A 212 -0.80 -18.04 11.84
N GLU A 213 -0.80 -19.34 12.18
CA GLU A 213 0.28 -19.98 12.95
C GLU A 213 1.63 -19.91 12.24
N GLU A 214 1.66 -19.93 10.91
CA GLU A 214 2.90 -19.76 10.14
C GLU A 214 3.57 -18.41 10.37
N ILE A 215 2.81 -17.37 10.74
CA ILE A 215 3.36 -16.03 11.02
C ILE A 215 4.28 -16.08 12.24
N LYS A 216 4.01 -16.97 13.21
CA LYS A 216 4.86 -17.10 14.42
C LYS A 216 6.27 -17.57 14.11
N GLN A 217 6.48 -18.21 12.95
CA GLN A 217 7.81 -18.63 12.48
C GLN A 217 8.68 -17.44 12.02
N LEU A 218 8.08 -16.24 11.89
CA LEU A 218 8.74 -15.01 11.45
C LEU A 218 9.02 -14.01 12.60
N LEU A 219 8.71 -14.38 13.84
CA LEU A 219 8.93 -13.54 15.02
C LEU A 219 10.43 -13.38 15.30
#